data_AF-A0A527ZD82-F1
#
_entry.id   AF-A0A527ZD82-F1
#
_cell.length_a   1.000
_cell.length_b   1.000
_cell.length_c   1.000
_cell.angle_alpha   90.00
_cell.angle_beta   90.00
_cell.angle_gamma   90.00
#
_symmetry.space_group_name_H-M   'P 1'
#
loop_
_entity.id
_entity.type
_entity.pdbx_description
1 polymer ?
#
loop_
_entity_poly.entity_id
_entity_poly.type
_entity_poly.pdbx_seq_one_letter_code
_entity_poly.pdbx_strand_id
1 'polypeptide(L)' 'MTSGFFGDIQKIKYEGPDSTNPLAYRFYNPDEIVAGKRLEDHLRFAVAYWHSFAWPGGDPFGGQ' A
#
# COMPACT_ATOMS: atom_id res chain seq x y z
N MET A 1 -13.03 13.10 11.11
CA MET A 1 -13.18 13.66 9.76
C MET A 1 -11.81 13.58 9.11
N THR A 2 -11.58 12.59 8.26
CA THR A 2 -10.32 12.43 7.52
C THR A 2 -10.11 13.64 6.60
N SER A 3 -8.88 14.12 6.48
CA SER A 3 -8.46 15.36 5.81
C SER A 3 -8.63 15.40 4.28
N GLY A 4 -9.47 14.54 3.69
CA GLY A 4 -9.92 14.65 2.29
C GLY A 4 -8.90 14.34 1.18
N PHE A 5 -7.61 14.14 1.48
CA PHE A 5 -6.56 13.99 0.45
C PHE A 5 -6.77 12.82 -0.51
N PHE A 6 -7.37 11.72 -0.05
CA PHE A 6 -7.54 10.49 -0.82
C PHE A 6 -9.01 10.21 -1.16
N GLY A 7 -9.89 11.22 -1.06
CA GLY A 7 -11.32 11.11 -1.38
C GLY A 7 -11.99 9.95 -0.65
N ASP A 8 -12.62 9.06 -1.44
CA ASP A 8 -13.40 7.92 -0.94
C ASP A 8 -12.55 6.66 -0.67
N ILE A 9 -11.23 6.70 -0.87
CA ILE A 9 -10.35 5.54 -0.64
C ILE A 9 -10.40 5.16 0.84
N GLN A 10 -10.97 3.98 1.09
CA GLN A 10 -11.04 3.36 2.42
C GLN A 10 -9.77 2.55 2.71
N LYS A 11 -9.63 2.09 3.97
CA LYS A 11 -8.56 1.15 4.34
C LYS A 11 -8.64 -0.10 3.46
N ILE A 12 -7.55 -0.37 2.72
CA ILE A 12 -7.41 -1.53 1.83
C ILE A 12 -7.45 -2.83 2.66
N LYS A 13 -8.25 -3.80 2.22
CA LYS A 13 -8.49 -5.09 2.90
C LYS A 13 -7.86 -6.24 2.12
N TYR A 14 -7.68 -7.37 2.79
CA TYR A 14 -7.37 -8.64 2.14
C TYR A 14 -8.65 -9.29 1.61
N GLU A 15 -8.64 -9.74 0.35
CA GLU A 15 -9.77 -10.42 -0.31
C GLU A 15 -9.40 -11.79 -0.91
N GLY A 16 -8.11 -12.16 -0.88
CA GLY A 16 -7.64 -13.46 -1.38
C GLY A 16 -7.16 -13.45 -2.84
N PRO A 17 -6.54 -14.57 -3.28
CA PRO A 17 -5.76 -14.65 -4.50
C PRO A 17 -6.58 -14.42 -5.77
N ASP A 18 -7.87 -14.79 -5.74
CA ASP A 18 -8.78 -14.68 -6.88
C ASP A 18 -9.49 -13.32 -6.98
N SER A 19 -9.21 -12.38 -6.06
CA SER A 19 -9.86 -11.07 -6.08
C SER A 19 -9.50 -10.28 -7.33
N THR A 20 -10.54 -9.80 -8.02
CA THR A 20 -10.44 -8.90 -9.16
C THR A 20 -10.46 -7.42 -8.73
N ASN A 21 -10.65 -7.12 -7.45
CA ASN A 21 -10.65 -5.75 -6.93
C ASN A 21 -9.22 -5.18 -6.93
N PRO A 22 -8.94 -4.11 -7.68
CA PRO A 22 -7.60 -3.51 -7.72
C PRO A 22 -7.19 -2.84 -6.41
N LEU A 23 -8.16 -2.49 -5.54
CA LEU A 23 -7.95 -1.86 -4.24
C LEU A 23 -8.18 -2.86 -3.10
N ALA A 24 -7.70 -4.09 -3.29
CA ALA A 24 -7.63 -5.13 -2.27
C ALA A 24 -6.30 -5.89 -2.36
N TYR A 25 -5.81 -6.36 -1.22
CA TYR A 25 -4.68 -7.25 -1.18
C TYR A 25 -5.10 -8.66 -1.58
N ARG A 26 -4.39 -9.22 -2.57
CA ARG A 26 -4.57 -10.63 -2.98
C ARG A 26 -3.79 -11.62 -2.12
N PHE A 27 -2.64 -11.19 -1.58
CA PHE A 27 -1.70 -12.05 -0.87
C PHE A 27 -1.20 -11.48 0.45
N TYR A 28 -1.48 -10.21 0.73
CA TYR A 28 -1.09 -9.60 1.98
C TYR A 28 -2.26 -9.60 2.97
N ASN A 29 -2.28 -10.62 3.83
CA ASN A 29 -3.07 -10.61 5.04
C ASN A 29 -2.15 -10.33 6.24
N PRO A 30 -2.24 -9.17 6.92
CA PRO A 30 -1.32 -8.80 7.99
C PRO A 30 -1.31 -9.80 9.15
N ASP A 31 -2.42 -10.48 9.40
CA ASP A 31 -2.59 -11.44 10.50
C ASP A 31 -2.21 -12.88 10.14
N GLU A 32 -1.88 -13.16 8.88
CA GLU A 32 -1.49 -14.50 8.45
C GLU A 32 -0.19 -14.94 9.14
N ILE A 33 -0.22 -16.12 9.77
CA ILE A 33 0.95 -16.69 10.43
C ILE A 33 1.77 -17.50 9.44
N VAL A 34 2.97 -17.01 9.12
CA VAL A 34 3.96 -17.70 8.30
C VAL A 34 5.14 -18.07 9.17
N ALA A 35 5.51 -19.34 9.25
CA ALA A 35 6.64 -19.82 10.06
C ALA A 35 6.65 -19.27 11.51
N GLY A 36 5.47 -19.15 12.12
CA GLY A 36 5.31 -18.72 13.52
C GLY A 36 5.33 -17.20 13.77
N LYS A 37 5.31 -16.33 12.75
CA LYS A 37 5.12 -14.88 12.92
C LYS A 37 4.07 -14.35 11.97
N ARG A 38 3.44 -13.21 12.33
CA ARG A 38 2.47 -12.52 11.48
C ARG A 38 3.17 -11.98 10.23
N LEU A 39 2.48 -11.98 9.10
CA LEU A 39 3.05 -11.54 7.82
C LEU A 39 3.56 -10.10 7.88
N GLU A 40 2.87 -9.23 8.63
CA GLU A 40 3.33 -7.85 8.84
C GLU A 40 4.66 -7.76 9.63
N ASP A 41 4.92 -8.70 10.54
CA ASP A 41 6.16 -8.75 11.31
C ASP A 41 7.35 -9.25 10.48
N HIS A 42 7.09 -10.04 9.45
CA HIS A 42 8.10 -10.46 8.48
C HIS A 42 8.45 -9.32 7.53
N LEU A 43 7.43 -8.72 6.90
CA LEU A 43 7.62 -7.80 5.78
C LEU A 43 7.96 -6.39 6.25
N ARG A 44 7.32 -5.94 7.34
CA ARG A 44 7.58 -4.63 7.97
C ARG A 44 7.59 -3.49 6.95
N PHE A 45 6.58 -3.46 6.08
CA PHE A 45 6.48 -2.47 5.02
C PHE A 45 6.53 -1.05 5.56
N ALA A 46 7.23 -0.18 4.82
CA ALA A 46 7.36 1.24 5.12
C ALA A 46 7.13 2.06 3.85
N VAL A 47 6.80 3.33 4.04
CA VAL A 47 6.61 4.29 2.94
C VAL A 47 7.80 5.23 2.89
N ALA A 48 8.36 5.40 1.70
CA ALA A 48 9.45 6.34 1.44
C ALA A 48 8.89 7.75 1.19
N TYR A 49 9.07 8.66 2.16
CA TYR A 49 8.47 9.99 2.11
C TYR A 49 8.83 10.78 0.84
N TRP A 50 10.10 10.72 0.43
CA TRP A 50 10.61 11.45 -0.73
C TRP A 50 9.92 11.04 -2.04
N HIS A 51 9.70 9.75 -2.27
CA HIS A 51 9.02 9.28 -3.48
C HIS A 51 7.50 9.43 -3.40
N SER A 52 6.90 9.21 -2.23
CA SER A 52 5.44 9.16 -2.12
C SER A 52 4.78 10.53 -1.99
N PHE A 53 5.47 11.53 -1.43
CA PHE A 53 4.86 12.82 -1.13
C PHE A 53 5.63 14.03 -1.64
N ALA A 54 6.94 13.93 -1.89
CA ALA A 54 7.76 15.08 -2.26
C ALA A 54 8.14 15.13 -3.76
N TRP A 55 8.18 13.99 -4.46
CA TRP A 55 8.60 13.93 -5.85
C TRP A 55 7.43 14.26 -6.81
N PRO A 56 7.52 15.33 -7.62
CA PRO A 56 6.43 15.77 -8.50
C PRO A 56 6.39 15.04 -9.86
N GLY A 57 7.22 14.00 -10.06
CA GLY A 57 7.23 13.21 -11.31
C GLY A 57 8.21 13.68 -12.38
N GLY A 58 9.20 14.52 -12.04
CA GLY A 58 10.20 14.99 -13.01
C GLY A 58 11.27 13.95 -13.35
N ASP A 59 11.70 13.93 -14.62
CA ASP A 59 12.76 13.08 -15.15
C ASP A 59 13.88 13.89 -15.86
N PRO A 60 15.00 13.26 -16.28
CA PRO A 60 16.12 13.97 -16.90
C PRO A 60 15.83 14.66 -18.24
N PHE A 61 14.75 14.30 -18.92
CA PHE A 61 14.36 14.83 -20.23
C PHE A 61 13.19 15.81 -20.15
N GLY A 62 12.54 15.88 -18.99
CA GLY A 62 11.46 16.82 -18.72
C GLY A 62 10.76 16.49 -17.41
N GLY A 63 10.31 17.54 -16.73
CA GLY A 63 9.61 17.46 -15.47
C GLY A 63 9.00 18.81 -15.16
N GLN A 64 8.05 18.83 -14.23
CA GLN A 64 7.37 20.05 -13.80
C GLN A 64 8.34 21.17 -13.39
#